data_AF-A0A183PZZ7-F1
#
_entry.id   AF-A0A183PZZ7-F1
#
_cell.length_a   1.000
_cell.length_b   1.000
_cell.length_c   1.000
_cell.angle_alpha   90.00
_cell.angle_beta   90.00
_cell.angle_gamma   90.00
#
_symmetry.space_group_name_H-M   'P 1'
#
loop_
_entity.id
_entity.type
_entity.pdbx_description
1 polymer ?
#
loop_
_entity_poly.entity_id
_entity_poly.type
_entity_poly.pdbx_seq_one_letter_code
_entity_poly.pdbx_strand_id
1 'polypeptide(L)'
;WHIHEPKCQKIIEPTRNSYLIHEIQSSSLKLQCEVNYLNPAQRYQAYVEIRTMFNSEGALSQVFTFQTKQDKPSSPIDFHAFSLNSNKIQLYWNAPDNPNGQIVEYHLWYRRLFVNISSFDNDISCTDGKLNQYFFKIICLY
;
A
#
# COMPACT_ATOMS: atom_id res chain seq x y z
N TRP A 1 4.05 -10.31 -11.01
CA TRP A 1 3.43 -9.00 -11.33
C TRP A 1 2.31 -9.23 -12.33
N HIS A 2 1.13 -9.65 -11.86
CA HIS A 2 -0.03 -9.87 -12.73
C HIS A 2 -1.11 -8.87 -12.30
N ILE A 3 -1.29 -7.82 -13.08
CA ILE A 3 -2.46 -6.96 -12.97
C ILE A 3 -3.61 -7.81 -13.51
N HIS A 4 -4.55 -8.19 -12.64
CA HIS A 4 -5.77 -8.85 -13.08
C HIS A 4 -6.53 -7.89 -14.01
N GLU A 5 -7.10 -8.43 -15.09
CA GLU A 5 -7.94 -7.62 -15.98
C GLU A 5 -9.02 -6.91 -15.16
N PRO A 6 -9.20 -5.58 -15.36
CA PRO A 6 -10.21 -4.83 -14.63
C PRO A 6 -11.60 -5.39 -14.98
N LYS A 7 -12.36 -5.77 -13.96
CA LYS A 7 -13.74 -6.25 -14.14
C LYS A 7 -14.65 -5.05 -14.32
N CYS A 8 -15.03 -4.74 -15.56
CA CYS A 8 -16.04 -3.73 -15.83
C CYS A 8 -17.44 -4.31 -15.56
N GLN A 9 -18.28 -3.57 -14.83
CA GLN A 9 -19.69 -3.93 -14.61
C GLN A 9 -20.59 -2.99 -15.44
N LYS A 10 -21.47 -3.56 -16.26
CA LYS A 10 -22.55 -2.81 -16.92
C LYS A 10 -23.62 -2.49 -15.87
N ILE A 11 -23.90 -1.22 -15.63
CA ILE A 11 -25.08 -0.82 -14.87
C ILE A 11 -26.29 -0.97 -15.82
N ILE A 12 -27.29 -1.74 -15.39
CA ILE A 12 -28.41 -2.24 -16.20
C ILE A 12 -29.23 -1.09 -16.81
N GLU A 13 -29.53 -1.16 -18.11
CA GLU A 13 -30.49 -0.28 -18.79
C GLU A 13 -31.93 -0.60 -18.36
N PRO A 14 -32.83 0.38 -18.21
CA PRO A 14 -34.23 0.09 -17.93
C PRO A 14 -34.85 -0.67 -19.11
N THR A 15 -35.28 -1.90 -18.85
CA THR A 15 -36.08 -2.68 -19.80
C THR A 15 -37.42 -2.00 -19.99
N ARG A 16 -37.73 -1.51 -21.20
CA ARG A 16 -39.12 -1.38 -21.61
C ARG A 16 -39.33 -1.58 -23.10
N ASN A 17 -40.03 -2.66 -23.43
CA ASN A 17 -40.85 -2.74 -24.63
C ASN A 17 -41.85 -1.57 -24.61
N SER A 18 -41.78 -0.69 -25.60
CA SER A 18 -42.92 -0.34 -26.45
C SER A 18 -42.57 0.85 -27.34
N TYR A 19 -43.03 0.75 -28.58
CA TYR A 19 -43.00 1.76 -29.62
C TYR A 19 -43.43 3.14 -29.08
N LEU A 20 -42.53 4.11 -29.12
CA LEU A 20 -42.74 5.55 -29.36
C LEU A 20 -41.39 6.23 -29.13
N ILE A 21 -40.78 6.71 -30.22
CA ILE A 21 -39.60 7.57 -30.18
C ILE A 21 -40.05 8.90 -29.58
N HIS A 22 -39.86 9.06 -28.28
CA HIS A 22 -39.74 10.35 -27.64
C HIS A 22 -38.28 10.47 -27.21
N GLU A 23 -37.66 11.61 -27.51
CA GLU A 23 -36.27 11.94 -27.18
C GLU A 23 -35.86 11.24 -25.89
N ILE A 24 -34.92 10.30 -26.00
CA ILE A 24 -34.24 9.76 -24.83
C ILE A 24 -33.57 10.99 -24.23
N GLN A 25 -34.18 11.55 -23.18
CA GLN A 25 -33.48 12.45 -22.29
C GLN A 25 -32.23 11.70 -21.89
N SER A 26 -31.11 12.10 -22.49
CA SER A 26 -29.79 11.53 -22.28
C SER A 26 -29.34 11.91 -20.88
N SER A 27 -30.00 11.36 -19.87
CA SER A 27 -29.44 11.23 -18.53
C SER A 27 -28.42 10.08 -18.60
N SER A 28 -27.36 10.36 -19.35
CA SER A 28 -26.02 9.78 -19.36
C SER A 28 -25.92 8.30 -18.95
N LEU A 29 -25.88 7.41 -19.94
CA LEU A 29 -25.21 6.11 -19.78
C LEU A 29 -23.74 6.37 -19.37
N LYS A 30 -23.41 6.07 -18.12
CA LYS A 30 -22.04 6.18 -17.58
C LYS A 30 -21.45 4.79 -17.43
N LEU A 31 -20.37 4.52 -18.14
CA LEU A 31 -19.54 3.34 -17.90
C LEU A 31 -18.50 3.67 -16.84
N GLN A 32 -18.34 2.76 -15.88
CA GLN A 32 -17.32 2.86 -14.85
C GLN A 32 -16.64 1.49 -14.70
N CYS A 33 -15.32 1.51 -14.55
CA CYS A 33 -14.54 0.31 -14.26
C CYS A 33 -13.72 0.57 -12.99
N GLU A 34 -13.62 -0.45 -12.15
CA GLU A 34 -12.76 -0.45 -10.98
C GLU A 34 -11.47 -1.20 -11.30
N VAL A 35 -10.33 -0.54 -11.07
CA VAL A 35 -9.01 -1.14 -11.26
C VAL A 35 -8.44 -1.45 -9.88
N ASN A 36 -8.25 -2.73 -9.61
CA ASN A 36 -7.79 -3.23 -8.31
C ASN A 36 -6.36 -3.78 -8.40
N TYR A 37 -5.75 -4.05 -7.24
CA TYR A 37 -4.41 -4.67 -7.11
C TYR A 37 -3.27 -3.86 -7.75
N LEU A 38 -3.33 -2.53 -7.61
CA LEU A 38 -2.25 -1.65 -8.00
C LEU A 38 -1.22 -1.54 -6.87
N ASN A 39 0.05 -1.38 -7.23
CA ASN A 39 1.11 -1.13 -6.27
C ASN A 39 0.92 0.27 -5.66
N PRO A 40 1.11 0.44 -4.35
CA PRO A 40 1.02 1.73 -3.69
C PRO A 40 2.16 2.67 -4.07
N ALA A 41 1.91 3.97 -3.95
CA ALA A 41 2.82 5.07 -4.34
C ALA A 41 3.39 4.99 -5.79
N GLN A 42 2.80 4.17 -6.65
CA GLN A 42 3.29 3.91 -8.00
C GLN A 42 2.53 4.75 -9.02
N ARG A 43 3.27 5.26 -10.02
CA ARG A 43 2.69 6.01 -11.15
C ARG A 43 2.24 5.04 -12.23
N TYR A 44 1.02 5.25 -12.72
CA TYR A 44 0.38 4.47 -13.78
C TYR A 44 -0.11 5.37 -14.91
N GLN A 45 -0.16 4.81 -16.11
CA GLN A 45 -0.82 5.40 -17.27
C GLN A 45 -1.96 4.48 -17.71
N ALA A 46 -3.09 5.07 -18.05
CA ALA A 46 -4.26 4.34 -18.50
C ALA A 46 -4.97 5.08 -19.64
N TYR A 47 -5.72 4.32 -20.43
CA TYR A 47 -6.59 4.79 -21.49
C TYR A 47 -7.78 3.84 -21.63
N VAL A 48 -8.83 4.30 -22.30
CA VAL A 48 -10.01 3.49 -22.64
C VAL A 48 -9.98 3.23 -24.14
N GLU A 49 -10.21 1.97 -24.52
CA GLU A 49 -10.33 1.54 -25.91
C GLU A 49 -11.72 0.97 -26.16
N ILE A 50 -12.35 1.40 -27.24
CA ILE A 50 -13.60 0.79 -27.74
C ILE A 50 -13.24 -0.29 -28.76
N ARG A 51 -13.62 -1.54 -28.50
CA ARG A 51 -13.50 -2.64 -29.45
C ARG A 51 -14.88 -3.07 -29.94
N THR A 52 -15.10 -3.04 -31.25
CA THR A 52 -16.34 -3.53 -31.87
C THR A 52 -16.10 -4.87 -32.57
N MET A 53 -17.12 -5.72 -32.64
CA MET A 53 -16.98 -7.07 -33.22
C MET A 53 -16.81 -7.08 -34.74
N PHE A 54 -17.22 -6.00 -35.41
CA PHE A 54 -17.34 -5.94 -36.87
C PHE A 54 -16.35 -4.99 -37.55
N ASN A 55 -15.73 -4.05 -36.80
CA ASN A 55 -14.80 -3.07 -37.36
C ASN A 55 -13.49 -3.11 -36.53
N SER A 56 -12.35 -3.23 -37.22
CA SER A 56 -11.01 -3.24 -36.61
C SER A 56 -10.51 -1.86 -36.17
N GLU A 57 -11.20 -0.78 -36.55
CA GLU A 57 -10.91 0.58 -36.10
C GLU A 57 -11.64 0.83 -34.78
N GLY A 58 -10.93 0.58 -33.68
CA GLY A 58 -11.31 1.04 -32.35
C GLY A 58 -10.98 2.52 -32.15
N ALA A 59 -11.65 3.17 -31.20
CA ALA A 59 -11.29 4.51 -30.75
C ALA A 59 -10.56 4.43 -29.40
N LEU A 60 -9.45 5.17 -29.29
CA LEU A 60 -8.68 5.33 -28.06
C LEU A 60 -9.01 6.68 -27.41
N SER A 61 -9.19 6.68 -26.09
CA SER A 61 -9.22 7.92 -25.32
C SER A 61 -7.83 8.56 -25.26
N GLN A 62 -7.78 9.79 -24.74
CA GLN A 62 -6.51 10.35 -24.28
C GLN A 62 -5.92 9.46 -23.17
N VAL A 63 -4.59 9.32 -23.16
CA VAL A 63 -3.86 8.67 -22.06
C VAL A 63 -3.86 9.61 -20.87
N PHE A 64 -4.29 9.11 -19.71
CA PHE A 64 -4.23 9.84 -18.45
C PHE A 64 -3.27 9.16 -17.49
N THR A 65 -2.58 9.97 -16.69
CA THR A 65 -1.60 9.50 -15.70
C THR A 65 -2.16 9.74 -14.31
N PHE A 66 -2.02 8.76 -13.43
CA PHE A 66 -2.39 8.88 -12.03
C PHE A 66 -1.35 8.19 -11.14
N GLN A 67 -1.35 8.54 -9.86
CA GLN A 67 -0.50 7.91 -8.86
C GLN A 67 -1.38 7.32 -7.77
N THR A 68 -1.10 6.08 -7.39
CA THR A 68 -1.78 5.43 -6.27
C THR A 68 -1.39 6.10 -4.95
N LYS A 69 -2.28 6.01 -3.96
CA LYS A 69 -1.99 6.50 -2.61
C LYS A 69 -0.80 5.73 -2.03
N GLN A 70 -0.09 6.37 -1.11
CA GLN A 70 0.88 5.70 -0.28
C GLN A 70 0.17 4.69 0.62
N ASP A 71 0.90 3.66 1.02
CA ASP A 71 0.42 2.63 1.94
C ASP A 71 1.50 2.33 2.99
N LYS A 72 1.18 1.47 3.95
CA LYS A 72 2.08 1.07 5.03
C LYS A 72 3.38 0.49 4.44
N PRO A 73 4.57 0.99 4.87
CA PRO A 73 5.85 0.41 4.46
C PRO A 73 6.03 -1.00 5.04
N SER A 74 6.89 -1.80 4.40
CA SER A 74 7.40 -3.02 5.00
C SER A 74 8.33 -2.73 6.19
N SER A 75 8.74 -3.78 6.90
CA SER A 75 9.76 -3.64 7.95
C SER A 75 11.10 -3.15 7.38
N PRO A 76 11.88 -2.37 8.14
CA PRO A 76 13.28 -2.12 7.83
C PRO A 76 14.06 -3.42 7.71
N ILE A 77 15.10 -3.42 6.88
CA ILE A 77 15.96 -4.59 6.65
C ILE A 77 17.31 -4.41 7.36
N ASP A 78 18.03 -5.52 7.55
CA ASP A 78 19.37 -5.54 8.15
C ASP A 78 19.47 -4.80 9.50
N PHE A 79 18.52 -5.03 10.39
CA PHE A 79 18.53 -4.42 11.72
C PHE A 79 19.63 -5.04 12.60
N HIS A 80 20.60 -4.20 13.00
CA HIS A 80 21.69 -4.58 13.88
C HIS A 80 21.77 -3.67 15.10
N ALA A 81 22.13 -4.26 16.23
CA ALA A 81 22.30 -3.58 17.50
C ALA A 81 23.64 -3.97 18.14
N PHE A 82 24.47 -2.98 18.46
CA PHE A 82 25.79 -3.17 19.04
C PHE A 82 25.92 -2.40 20.34
N SER A 83 26.34 -3.08 21.41
CA SER A 83 26.64 -2.41 22.68
C SER A 83 27.94 -1.62 22.55
N LEU A 84 27.88 -0.32 22.81
CA LEU A 84 29.07 0.53 22.87
C LEU A 84 29.67 0.56 24.28
N ASN A 85 28.81 0.54 25.31
CA ASN A 85 29.17 0.41 26.72
C ASN A 85 27.90 0.08 27.55
N SER A 86 28.04 0.03 28.88
CA SER A 86 26.95 -0.34 29.80
C SER A 86 25.65 0.46 29.64
N ASN A 87 25.73 1.69 29.10
CA ASN A 87 24.59 2.61 29.00
C ASN A 87 24.31 3.10 27.57
N LYS A 88 25.02 2.61 26.55
CA LYS A 88 24.86 3.06 25.16
C LYS A 88 24.83 1.88 24.20
N ILE A 89 23.84 1.90 23.31
CA ILE A 89 23.69 0.98 22.20
C ILE A 89 23.71 1.76 20.89
N GLN A 90 24.41 1.26 19.90
CA GLN A 90 24.38 1.74 18.53
C GLN A 90 23.46 0.84 17.71
N LEU A 91 22.56 1.46 16.96
CA LEU A 91 21.59 0.76 16.13
C LEU A 91 21.81 1.15 14.67
N TYR A 92 21.70 0.18 13.78
CA TYR A 92 21.81 0.35 12.34
C TYR A 92 20.70 -0.45 11.66
N TRP A 93 20.14 0.11 10.59
CA TRP A 93 19.17 -0.57 9.73
C TRP A 93 19.18 0.10 8.36
N ASN A 94 18.70 -0.65 7.36
CA ASN A 94 18.46 -0.18 6.01
C ASN A 94 16.97 0.18 5.81
N ALA A 95 16.70 0.97 4.78
CA ALA A 95 15.32 1.29 4.40
C ALA A 95 14.54 0.02 4.03
N PRO A 96 13.21 0.00 4.21
CA PRO A 96 12.39 -1.14 3.79
C PRO A 96 12.48 -1.36 2.27
N ASP A 97 12.54 -2.62 1.83
CA ASP A 97 12.51 -2.96 0.39
C ASP A 97 11.23 -2.46 -0.29
N ASN A 98 10.11 -2.45 0.44
CA ASN A 98 8.83 -1.97 -0.04
C ASN A 98 8.38 -0.77 0.81
N PRO A 99 8.87 0.44 0.52
CA PRO A 99 8.55 1.62 1.31
C PRO A 99 7.11 2.10 1.09
N ASN A 100 6.47 1.70 -0.02
CA ASN A 100 5.08 2.02 -0.38
C ASN A 100 4.75 3.52 -0.31
N GLY A 101 5.76 4.37 -0.47
CA GLY A 101 5.69 5.80 -0.21
C GLY A 101 7.04 6.37 0.20
N GLN A 102 7.04 7.60 0.66
CA GLN A 102 8.22 8.25 1.21
C GLN A 102 8.33 7.93 2.71
N ILE A 103 9.48 7.39 3.15
CA ILE A 103 9.73 7.19 4.57
C ILE A 103 10.05 8.53 5.24
N VAL A 104 9.34 8.86 6.31
CA VAL A 104 9.46 10.15 7.03
C VAL A 104 9.96 10.00 8.47
N GLU A 105 9.76 8.84 9.09
CA GLU A 105 10.09 8.59 10.49
C GLU A 105 10.28 7.10 10.74
N TYR A 106 11.16 6.74 11.69
CA TYR A 106 11.26 5.40 12.26
C TYR A 106 10.84 5.41 13.73
N HIS A 107 10.05 4.39 14.11
CA HIS A 107 9.61 4.16 15.47
C HIS A 107 10.43 3.01 16.05
N LEU A 108 11.08 3.25 17.18
CA LEU A 108 11.89 2.26 17.86
C LEU A 108 11.29 1.96 19.23
N TRP A 109 11.10 0.68 19.51
CA TRP A 109 10.67 0.21 20.81
C TRP A 109 11.78 -0.61 21.47
N TYR A 110 12.00 -0.38 22.75
CA TYR A 110 12.88 -1.20 23.55
C TYR A 110 12.26 -1.48 24.91
N ARG A 111 12.63 -2.61 25.49
CA ARG A 111 12.13 -3.04 26.79
C ARG A 111 13.28 -3.60 27.60
N ARG A 112 13.38 -3.17 28.85
CA ARG A 112 14.32 -3.74 29.79
C ARG A 112 13.73 -5.03 30.35
N LEU A 113 14.41 -6.14 30.14
CA LEU A 113 14.05 -7.42 30.76
C LEU A 113 14.79 -7.58 32.09
N PHE A 114 14.17 -8.23 33.06
CA PHE A 114 14.85 -8.66 34.29
C PHE A 114 15.02 -10.17 34.25
N VAL A 115 16.24 -10.64 34.52
CA VAL A 115 16.55 -12.06 34.58
C VAL A 115 16.21 -12.56 35.99
N ASN A 116 15.31 -13.53 36.07
CA ASN A 116 15.00 -14.25 37.29
C ASN A 116 15.72 -15.60 37.24
N ILE A 117 16.62 -15.81 38.20
CA ILE A 117 17.43 -17.03 38.33
C ILE A 117 16.83 -17.81 39.48
N SER A 118 16.13 -18.91 39.17
CA SER A 118 15.61 -19.79 40.21
C SER A 118 16.74 -20.68 40.75
N SER A 119 17.03 -20.57 42.04
CA SER A 119 18.09 -21.38 42.69
C SER A 119 17.72 -22.86 42.82
N PHE A 120 16.45 -23.21 42.59
CA PHE A 120 15.91 -24.55 42.81
C PHE A 120 15.83 -25.39 41.54
N ASP A 121 15.78 -24.78 40.35
CA ASP A 121 15.52 -25.51 39.10
C ASP A 121 16.52 -25.20 37.97
N ASN A 122 17.56 -24.38 38.23
CA ASN A 122 18.45 -23.81 37.20
C ASN A 122 17.71 -23.10 36.04
N ASP A 123 16.42 -22.80 36.23
CA ASP A 123 15.59 -22.17 35.22
C ASP A 123 15.86 -20.66 35.19
N ILE A 124 16.17 -20.17 33.99
CA ILE A 124 16.45 -18.76 33.72
C ILE A 124 15.22 -18.22 32.99
N SER A 125 14.41 -17.42 33.68
CA SER A 125 13.25 -16.77 33.08
C SER A 125 13.48 -15.26 32.96
N CYS A 126 13.03 -14.67 31.86
CA CYS A 126 13.01 -13.22 31.69
C CYS A 126 11.62 -12.71 32.03
N THR A 127 11.50 -11.79 32.98
CA THR A 127 10.23 -11.11 33.25
C THR A 127 10.01 -9.96 32.28
N ASP A 128 8.75 -9.71 31.96
CA ASP A 128 8.38 -8.68 31.01
C ASP A 128 8.46 -7.29 31.67
N GLY A 129 9.37 -6.45 31.21
CA GLY A 129 9.50 -5.08 31.71
C GLY A 129 8.64 -4.06 30.95
N LYS A 130 8.75 -2.78 31.33
CA LYS A 130 8.02 -1.70 30.66
C LYS A 130 8.57 -1.46 29.24
N LEU A 131 7.67 -1.44 28.25
CA LEU A 131 7.99 -1.01 26.88
C LEU A 131 8.21 0.51 26.84
N ASN A 132 9.31 0.93 26.26
CA ASN A 132 9.66 2.33 26.04
C ASN A 132 9.81 2.57 24.53
N GLN A 133 9.55 3.80 24.10
CA GLN A 133 9.49 4.15 22.68
C GLN A 133 10.30 5.42 22.39
N TYR A 134 11.00 5.43 21.25
CA TYR A 134 11.68 6.58 20.69
C TYR A 134 11.27 6.80 19.22
N PHE A 135 11.37 8.04 18.76
CA PHE A 135 11.03 8.46 17.40
C PHE A 135 12.24 9.13 16.76
N PHE A 136 12.61 8.69 15.56
CA PHE A 136 13.69 9.27 14.78
C PHE A 136 13.13 9.80 13.46
N LYS A 137 13.09 11.13 13.33
CA LYS A 137 12.67 11.80 12.10
C LYS A 137 13.80 11.81 11.09
N ILE A 138 13.48 11.50 9.83
CA ILE A 138 14.42 11.63 8.74
C ILE A 138 14.41 13.09 8.29
N ILE A 139 15.54 13.77 8.45
CA ILE A 139 15.75 15.10 7.90
C ILE A 139 16.51 14.91 6.60
N CYS A 140 15.85 15.14 5.47
CA CYS A 140 16.56 15.27 4.19
C CYS A 140 17.46 16.49 4.28
N LEU A 141 18.78 16.29 4.18
CA LEU A 141 19.72 17.37 3.93
C LEU A 141 19.64 17.66 2.42
N TYR A 142 19.05 18.79 2.08
CA TYR A 142 19.00 19.31 0.70
C TYR A 142 20.26 20.13 0.39
#